data_AF-A0A3B8LC50-F1
#
_entry.id   AF-A0A3B8LC50-F1
#
_cell.length_a   1.000
_cell.length_b   1.000
_cell.length_c   1.000
_cell.angle_alpha   90.00
_cell.angle_beta   90.00
_cell.angle_gamma   90.00
#
_symmetry.space_group_name_H-M   'P 1'
#
loop_
_entity.id
_entity.type
_entity.pdbx_description
1 polymer ?
#
loop_
_entity_poly.entity_id
_entity_poly.type
_entity_poly.pdbx_seq_one_letter_code
_entity_poly.pdbx_strand_id
1 'polypeptide(L)'
;NYIAGKHKVWPACVEVQGHYDNLAMIFAMGGAKGPRNNGDKKAREKARKPHTEWNQLHIVSRDGVLTAKLNGVLIGKAGPYVVRKGPFGLQSEGAPIHFRKIMIKEL
;
A
#
# COMPACT_ATOMS: atom_id res chain seq x y z
N ASN A 1 3.97 -3.81 0.55
CA ASN A 1 4.16 -4.38 -0.81
C ASN A 1 4.76 -5.76 -0.68
N TYR A 2 4.39 -6.68 -1.56
CA TYR A 2 5.05 -7.99 -1.72
C TYR A 2 5.73 -8.03 -3.08
N ILE A 3 7.03 -8.20 -3.16
CA ILE A 3 7.82 -8.18 -4.38
C ILE A 3 8.24 -9.62 -4.71
N ALA A 4 8.05 -10.06 -5.96
CA ALA A 4 8.50 -11.37 -6.43
C ALA A 4 9.06 -11.33 -7.87
N GLY A 5 9.96 -12.28 -8.19
CA GLY A 5 10.57 -12.46 -9.53
C GLY A 5 11.86 -11.66 -9.76
N LYS A 6 12.31 -11.59 -11.03
CA LYS A 6 13.49 -10.80 -11.45
C LYS A 6 13.32 -9.32 -11.12
N HIS A 7 14.40 -8.66 -10.71
CA HIS A 7 14.41 -7.22 -10.45
C HIS A 7 14.05 -6.44 -11.74
N LYS A 8 13.07 -5.55 -11.62
CA LYS A 8 12.59 -4.65 -12.68
C LYS A 8 11.85 -3.48 -12.02
N VAL A 9 11.63 -2.41 -12.76
CA VAL A 9 10.96 -1.17 -12.29
C VAL A 9 9.58 -1.45 -11.67
N TRP A 10 8.90 -2.53 -12.10
CA TRP A 10 7.67 -3.03 -11.48
C TRP A 10 7.62 -4.57 -11.39
N PRO A 11 8.13 -5.18 -10.31
CA PRO A 11 8.01 -6.61 -10.06
C PRO A 11 6.54 -7.00 -9.88
N ALA A 12 6.21 -8.29 -10.02
CA ALA A 12 4.86 -8.74 -9.70
C ALA A 12 4.59 -8.48 -8.21
N CYS A 13 3.65 -7.59 -7.91
CA CYS A 13 3.40 -7.15 -6.55
C CYS A 13 1.95 -6.71 -6.32
N VAL A 14 1.60 -6.58 -5.05
CA VAL A 14 0.40 -5.87 -4.60
C VAL A 14 0.84 -4.59 -3.93
N GLU A 15 0.36 -3.47 -4.46
CA GLU A 15 0.68 -2.13 -3.99
C GLU A 15 -0.38 -1.64 -3.00
N VAL A 16 0.09 -0.97 -1.94
CA VAL A 16 -0.71 -0.01 -1.18
C VAL A 16 -0.23 1.39 -1.59
N GLN A 17 -1.06 2.09 -2.36
CA GLN A 17 -0.68 3.28 -3.12
C GLN A 17 -0.21 4.43 -2.22
N GLY A 18 0.89 5.06 -2.64
CA GLY A 18 1.54 6.21 -1.99
C GLY A 18 1.16 7.58 -2.57
N HIS A 19 0.52 7.63 -3.74
CA HIS A 19 0.07 8.90 -4.35
C HIS A 19 -0.88 9.67 -3.42
N TYR A 20 -0.63 10.96 -3.22
CA TYR A 20 -1.32 11.81 -2.24
C TYR A 20 -2.85 11.61 -2.23
N ASP A 21 -3.53 11.76 -3.38
CA ASP A 21 -5.00 11.64 -3.50
C ASP A 21 -5.55 10.21 -3.40
N ASN A 22 -4.67 9.24 -3.59
CA ASN A 22 -5.02 7.83 -3.71
C ASN A 22 -4.39 7.00 -2.58
N LEU A 23 -3.98 7.65 -1.49
CA LEU A 23 -3.33 6.98 -0.36
C LEU A 23 -4.15 5.79 0.12
N ALA A 24 -3.46 4.66 0.34
CA ALA A 24 -4.06 3.42 0.82
C ALA A 24 -5.07 2.74 -0.13
N MET A 25 -5.09 3.10 -1.42
CA MET A 25 -5.67 2.22 -2.45
C MET A 25 -4.86 0.92 -2.57
N ILE A 26 -5.53 -0.18 -2.88
CA ILE A 26 -4.88 -1.51 -2.96
C ILE A 26 -5.14 -2.12 -4.32
N PHE A 27 -4.09 -2.48 -5.06
CA PHE A 27 -4.22 -3.16 -6.35
C PHE A 27 -2.98 -3.99 -6.69
N ALA A 28 -3.17 -5.00 -7.55
CA ALA A 28 -2.09 -5.81 -8.09
C ALA A 28 -1.46 -5.12 -9.31
N MET A 29 -0.15 -5.23 -9.47
CA MET A 29 0.61 -4.64 -10.58
C MET A 29 1.83 -5.50 -10.95
N GLY A 30 2.56 -5.09 -12.00
CA GLY A 30 3.77 -5.78 -12.46
C GLY A 30 3.55 -7.20 -12.99
N GLY A 31 2.31 -7.53 -13.37
CA GLY A 31 1.86 -8.83 -13.84
C GLY A 31 1.10 -9.67 -12.79
N ALA A 32 1.05 -9.22 -11.54
CA ALA A 32 0.21 -9.85 -10.52
C ALA A 32 -1.29 -9.63 -10.81
N LYS A 33 -2.12 -10.60 -10.45
CA LYS A 33 -3.58 -10.54 -10.57
C LYS A 33 -4.23 -10.49 -9.19
N GLY A 34 -5.34 -9.79 -9.08
CA GLY A 34 -6.17 -9.77 -7.88
C GLY A 34 -7.13 -8.59 -7.84
N PRO A 35 -7.96 -8.51 -6.79
CA PRO A 35 -8.95 -7.45 -6.66
C PRO A 35 -8.29 -6.07 -6.55
N ARG A 36 -9.01 -5.05 -7.01
CA ARG A 36 -8.68 -3.64 -6.78
C ARG A 36 -9.66 -3.07 -5.76
N ASN A 37 -9.14 -2.34 -4.78
CA ASN A 37 -9.95 -1.57 -3.85
C ASN A 37 -9.48 -0.10 -3.89
N ASN A 38 -10.37 0.77 -4.38
CA ASN A 38 -10.12 2.21 -4.47
C ASN A 38 -10.28 2.93 -3.11
N GLY A 39 -10.61 2.19 -2.05
CA GLY A 39 -10.83 2.67 -0.69
C GLY A 39 -12.08 3.53 -0.51
N ASP A 40 -12.43 3.80 0.75
CA ASP A 40 -13.43 4.81 1.09
C ASP A 40 -12.84 6.21 0.89
N LYS A 41 -13.32 6.90 -0.14
CA LYS A 41 -12.87 8.26 -0.51
C LYS A 41 -13.12 9.27 0.61
N LYS A 42 -14.31 9.24 1.23
CA LYS A 42 -14.67 10.19 2.30
C LYS A 42 -13.81 9.96 3.53
N ALA A 43 -13.60 8.70 3.90
CA ALA A 43 -12.72 8.34 5.01
C ALA A 43 -11.27 8.78 4.75
N ARG A 44 -10.77 8.62 3.51
CA ARG A 44 -9.43 9.07 3.11
C ARG A 44 -9.29 10.57 3.23
N GLU A 45 -10.21 11.33 2.65
CA GLU A 45 -10.17 12.80 2.69
C GLU A 45 -10.18 13.32 4.12
N LYS A 46 -11.00 12.73 4.99
CA LYS A 46 -11.06 13.09 6.42
C LYS A 46 -9.79 12.72 7.18
N ALA A 47 -9.17 11.58 6.84
CA ALA A 47 -8.00 11.07 7.57
C ALA A 47 -6.68 11.67 7.09
N ARG A 48 -6.57 12.01 5.81
CA ARG A 48 -5.32 12.46 5.16
C ARG A 48 -4.96 13.86 5.61
N LYS A 49 -3.69 14.04 5.96
CA LYS A 49 -3.09 15.35 6.24
C LYS A 49 -2.53 15.98 4.96
N PRO A 50 -2.33 17.32 4.94
CA PRO A 50 -1.64 18.01 3.84
C PRO A 50 -0.33 17.35 3.42
N HIS A 51 0.09 17.55 2.17
CA HIS A 51 1.31 16.95 1.61
C HIS A 51 2.61 17.44 2.30
N THR A 52 2.53 18.54 3.06
CA THR A 52 3.61 19.08 3.90
C THR A 52 3.73 18.38 5.25
N GLU A 53 2.78 17.50 5.61
CA GLU A 53 2.71 16.83 6.89
C GLU A 53 2.91 15.32 6.80
N TRP A 54 3.35 14.73 7.91
CA TRP A 54 3.54 13.29 8.02
C TRP A 54 2.22 12.55 8.14
N ASN A 55 1.94 11.72 7.13
CA ASN A 55 0.90 10.70 7.18
C ASN A 55 1.47 9.37 7.70
N GLN A 56 0.65 8.61 8.42
CA GLN A 56 0.95 7.27 8.90
C GLN A 56 0.11 6.25 8.13
N LEU A 57 0.77 5.30 7.49
CA LEU A 57 0.13 4.10 6.94
C LEU A 57 0.34 2.94 7.91
N HIS A 58 -0.75 2.26 8.27
CA HIS A 58 -0.72 0.99 8.97
C HIS A 58 -1.29 -0.06 8.02
N ILE A 59 -0.44 -1.01 7.62
CA ILE A 59 -0.78 -2.06 6.67
C ILE A 59 -0.69 -3.39 7.38
N VAL A 60 -1.80 -4.13 7.41
CA VAL A 60 -1.84 -5.51 7.88
C VAL A 60 -1.95 -6.41 6.67
N SER A 61 -1.08 -7.41 6.60
CA SER A 61 -1.23 -8.50 5.65
C SER A 61 -1.40 -9.82 6.37
N ARG A 62 -2.54 -10.47 6.13
CA ARG A 62 -2.88 -11.73 6.78
C ARG A 62 -3.73 -12.58 5.83
N ASP A 63 -3.40 -13.85 5.68
CA ASP A 63 -4.12 -14.81 4.83
C ASP A 63 -4.32 -14.34 3.37
N GLY A 64 -3.33 -13.61 2.84
CA GLY A 64 -3.36 -13.03 1.50
C GLY A 64 -4.28 -11.81 1.35
N VAL A 65 -4.79 -11.26 2.45
CA VAL A 65 -5.61 -10.05 2.46
C VAL A 65 -4.82 -8.89 3.04
N LEU A 66 -4.76 -7.79 2.29
CA LEU A 66 -4.21 -6.52 2.75
C LEU A 66 -5.31 -5.65 3.35
N THR A 67 -5.04 -5.06 4.50
CA THR A 67 -5.86 -4.03 5.14
C THR A 67 -5.00 -2.79 5.33
N ALA A 68 -5.45 -1.63 4.83
CA ALA A 68 -4.71 -0.38 4.91
C ALA A 68 -5.50 0.66 5.70
N LYS A 69 -4.85 1.22 6.74
CA LYS A 69 -5.33 2.37 7.50
C LYS A 69 -4.46 3.58 7.25
N LEU A 70 -5.07 4.75 7.10
CA LEU A 70 -4.42 6.04 6.99
C LEU A 70 -4.71 6.83 8.26
N ASN A 71 -3.67 7.24 8.99
CA ASN A 71 -3.78 7.97 10.26
C ASN A 71 -4.80 7.34 11.24
N GLY A 72 -4.80 6.00 11.33
CA GLY A 72 -5.71 5.23 12.19
C GLY A 72 -7.07 4.88 11.58
N VAL A 73 -7.48 5.54 10.49
CA VAL A 73 -8.77 5.32 9.83
C VAL A 73 -8.66 4.22 8.76
N LEU A 74 -9.57 3.25 8.78
CA LEU A 74 -9.63 2.21 7.75
C LEU A 74 -10.00 2.81 6.39
N ILE A 75 -9.14 2.61 5.39
CA ILE A 75 -9.39 3.11 4.03
C ILE A 75 -9.79 1.97 3.11
N GLY A 76 -9.08 0.84 3.16
CA GLY A 76 -9.28 -0.24 2.20
C GLY A 76 -8.89 -1.61 2.74
N LYS A 77 -9.55 -2.64 2.20
CA LYS A 77 -9.23 -4.04 2.43
C LYS A 77 -9.42 -4.81 1.14
N ALA A 78 -8.41 -5.56 0.71
CA ALA A 78 -8.46 -6.27 -0.56
C ALA A 78 -7.69 -7.58 -0.50
N GLY A 79 -8.17 -8.56 -1.26
CA GLY A 79 -7.65 -9.91 -1.33
C GLY A 79 -8.79 -10.92 -1.37
N PRO A 80 -8.47 -12.23 -1.34
CA PRO A 80 -7.13 -12.78 -1.23
C PRO A 80 -6.31 -12.61 -2.53
N TYR A 81 -5.03 -12.31 -2.41
CA TYR A 81 -4.07 -12.28 -3.52
C TYR A 81 -3.28 -13.60 -3.59
N VAL A 82 -2.75 -13.97 -4.75
CA VAL A 82 -1.83 -15.12 -4.87
C VAL A 82 -0.41 -14.75 -4.43
N VAL A 83 0.00 -13.50 -4.66
CA VAL A 83 1.30 -12.97 -4.20
C VAL A 83 1.18 -12.63 -2.71
N ARG A 84 1.55 -13.59 -1.84
CA ARG A 84 1.37 -13.50 -0.38
C ARG A 84 2.67 -13.43 0.43
N LYS A 85 3.82 -13.69 -0.21
CA LYS A 85 5.14 -13.72 0.42
C LYS A 85 6.18 -13.13 -0.52
N GLY A 86 7.17 -12.44 0.04
CA GLY A 86 8.25 -11.81 -0.68
C GLY A 86 8.73 -10.54 0.02
N PRO A 87 9.81 -9.91 -0.46
CA PRO A 87 10.27 -8.62 0.03
C PRO A 87 9.16 -7.56 0.00
N PHE A 88 9.25 -6.55 0.86
CA PHE A 88 8.51 -5.31 0.68
C PHE A 88 9.44 -4.24 0.13
N GLY A 89 8.85 -3.23 -0.51
CA GLY A 89 9.61 -2.11 -1.06
C GLY A 89 8.80 -0.83 -1.02
N LEU A 90 9.53 0.27 -1.16
CA LEU A 90 9.01 1.63 -1.23
C LEU A 90 9.24 2.15 -2.64
N GLN A 91 8.28 2.90 -3.17
CA GLN A 91 8.31 3.41 -4.53
C GLN A 91 8.26 4.94 -4.53
N SER A 92 8.93 5.54 -5.51
CA SER A 92 8.80 6.95 -5.90
C SER A 92 8.64 7.00 -7.42
N GLU A 93 7.72 7.84 -7.91
CA GLU A 93 7.41 8.01 -9.34
C GLU A 93 7.68 9.46 -9.77
N GLY A 94 8.92 9.92 -9.59
CA GLY A 94 9.38 11.21 -10.12
C GLY A 94 9.18 12.42 -9.19
N ALA A 95 8.43 12.28 -8.10
CA ALA A 95 8.31 13.31 -7.06
C ALA A 95 9.09 12.92 -5.79
N PRO A 96 9.69 13.90 -5.07
CA PRO A 96 10.31 13.65 -3.77
C PRO A 96 9.33 13.04 -2.78
N ILE A 97 9.74 11.98 -2.11
CA ILE A 97 8.99 11.32 -1.05
C ILE A 97 9.92 10.99 0.11
N HIS A 98 9.42 11.12 1.33
CA HIS A 98 10.17 10.85 2.55
C HIS A 98 9.47 9.76 3.36
N PHE A 99 10.25 8.82 3.88
CA PHE A 99 9.77 7.77 4.78
C PHE A 99 10.53 7.84 6.10
N ARG A 100 9.84 7.62 7.22
CA ARG A 100 10.45 7.50 8.55
C ARG A 100 9.65 6.53 9.42
N LYS A 101 10.28 6.02 10.48
CA LYS A 101 9.64 5.11 11.47
C LYS A 101 8.98 3.88 10.82
N ILE A 102 9.70 3.24 9.90
CA ILE A 102 9.25 1.99 9.28
C ILE A 102 9.42 0.88 10.30
N MET A 103 8.32 0.27 10.71
CA MET A 103 8.27 -0.81 11.71
C MET A 103 7.58 -2.02 11.09
N ILE A 104 8.13 -3.20 11.35
CA ILE A 104 7.62 -4.46 10.82
C ILE A 104 7.47 -5.40 12.00
N LYS A 105 6.31 -6.07 12.05
CA LYS A 105 6.02 -7.13 12.98
C LYS A 105 5.51 -8.32 12.20
N GLU A 106 6.15 -9.47 12.40
CA GLU A 106 5.65 -10.74 11.89
C GLU A 106 4.39 -11.16 12.67
N LEU A 107 3.42 -11.76 11.98
CA LEU A 107 2.08 -12.10 12.49
C LEU A 107 1.85 -13.61 12.49
#